data_AF-A0A1H1MBD5-F1
#
_entry.id   AF-A0A1H1MBD5-F1
#
_cell.length_a   1.000
_cell.length_b   1.000
_cell.length_c   1.000
_cell.angle_alpha   90.00
_cell.angle_beta   90.00
_cell.angle_gamma   90.00
#
_symmetry.space_group_name_H-M   'P 1'
#
loop_
_entity.id
_entity.type
_entity.pdbx_description
1 polymer ?
#
loop_
_entity_poly.entity_id
_entity_poly.type
_entity_poly.pdbx_seq_one_letter_code
_entity_poly.pdbx_strand_id
1 'polypeptide(L)'
;MYSSWGTKTLSVHIGKPYEQVIKDSTFSVEDKTAIYPGDPNDPTDPPRPGSTWISSPTIIEFDDPVHGFKLPLTVFGAVTYASQKVSTLTTSPMTETLPFAEALDRLIATQNILKSRGWKIEPLEDNDWFSVDSAPKRERLQATLFDQPVGIDLYVPGKYSLLLLIKCYANCDRVDPRTAKYLIDISVGRDRSGA
;
A
#
# COMPACT_ATOMS: atom_id res chain seq x y z
N MET A 1 25.35 16.16 -17.95
CA MET A 1 25.35 14.70 -17.73
C MET A 1 24.10 14.36 -16.95
N TYR A 2 23.03 13.92 -17.61
CA TYR A 2 21.86 13.42 -16.90
C TYR A 2 22.15 11.96 -16.56
N SER A 3 22.46 11.67 -15.29
CA SER A 3 22.48 10.28 -14.82
C SER A 3 21.13 9.66 -15.17
N SER A 4 21.15 8.51 -15.85
CA SER A 4 19.97 7.67 -16.00
C SER A 4 19.61 7.13 -14.60
N TRP A 5 18.82 7.88 -13.84
CA TRP A 5 18.21 7.36 -12.62
C TRP A 5 17.18 6.33 -13.07
N GLY A 6 17.64 5.09 -13.26
CA GLY A 6 16.75 3.96 -13.55
C GLY A 6 15.69 3.88 -12.47
N THR A 7 14.45 3.63 -12.89
CA THR A 7 13.32 3.45 -11.98
C THR A 7 13.67 2.45 -10.89
N LYS A 8 13.56 2.88 -9.64
CA LYS A 8 13.84 2.04 -8.47
C LYS A 8 12.69 1.11 -8.20
N THR A 9 12.99 -0.11 -7.76
CA THR A 9 12.02 -1.13 -7.37
C THR A 9 12.31 -1.58 -5.94
N LEU A 10 11.27 -1.65 -5.12
CA LEU A 10 11.28 -2.22 -3.78
C LEU A 10 10.54 -3.56 -3.82
N SER A 11 11.29 -4.65 -3.62
CA SER A 11 10.82 -6.03 -3.75
C SER A 11 10.56 -6.64 -2.38
N VAL A 12 9.29 -6.78 -2.01
CA VAL A 12 8.86 -7.08 -0.62
C VAL A 12 7.68 -8.03 -0.55
N HIS A 13 7.58 -8.83 0.50
CA HIS A 13 6.32 -9.47 0.91
C HIS A 13 6.34 -9.70 2.41
N ILE A 14 5.16 -9.89 3.02
CA ILE A 14 5.07 -10.11 4.48
C ILE A 14 5.82 -11.38 4.86
N GLY A 15 6.72 -11.27 5.83
CA GLY A 15 7.60 -12.35 6.29
C GLY A 15 8.97 -12.40 5.58
N LYS A 16 9.18 -11.63 4.50
CA LYS A 16 10.49 -11.56 3.83
C LYS A 16 11.55 -11.01 4.80
N PRO A 17 12.72 -11.67 4.94
CA PRO A 17 13.81 -11.14 5.78
C PRO A 17 14.32 -9.81 5.25
N TYR A 18 14.66 -8.88 6.15
CA TYR A 18 15.20 -7.55 5.82
C TYR A 18 16.40 -7.62 4.86
N GLU A 19 17.33 -8.54 5.11
CA GLU A 19 18.50 -8.75 4.24
C GLU A 19 18.13 -9.15 2.80
N GLN A 20 17.07 -9.95 2.63
CA GLN A 20 16.57 -10.30 1.30
C GLN A 20 15.86 -9.12 0.64
N VAL A 21 15.18 -8.27 1.40
CA VAL A 21 14.61 -7.02 0.87
C VAL A 21 15.72 -6.12 0.33
N ILE A 22 16.85 -5.98 1.03
CA ILE A 22 18.02 -5.25 0.55
C ILE A 22 18.54 -5.86 -0.76
N LYS A 23 18.78 -7.17 -0.75
CA LYS A 23 19.40 -7.90 -1.86
C LYS A 23 18.56 -7.86 -3.15
N ASP A 24 17.24 -8.01 -3.02
CA ASP A 24 16.35 -8.16 -4.17
C ASP A 24 15.78 -6.82 -4.68
N SER A 25 16.06 -5.71 -3.98
CA SER A 25 15.60 -4.37 -4.34
C SER A 25 16.68 -3.58 -5.05
N THR A 26 16.26 -2.70 -5.98
CA THR A 26 17.14 -1.67 -6.56
C THR A 26 16.98 -0.32 -5.85
N PHE A 27 15.91 -0.16 -5.07
CA PHE A 27 15.71 0.91 -4.11
C PHE A 27 16.72 0.79 -2.95
N SER A 28 17.28 1.92 -2.50
CA SER A 28 18.25 1.96 -1.39
C SER A 28 17.56 1.68 -0.06
N VAL A 29 17.30 0.41 0.24
CA VAL A 29 16.58 -0.01 1.45
C VAL A 29 17.32 0.44 2.71
N GLU A 30 18.63 0.19 2.81
CA GLU A 30 19.44 0.52 3.99
C GLU A 30 19.43 2.02 4.29
N ASP A 31 19.71 2.85 3.30
CA ASP A 31 19.74 4.32 3.42
C ASP A 31 18.38 4.90 3.85
N LYS A 32 17.30 4.17 3.61
CA LYS A 32 15.92 4.61 3.86
C LYS A 32 15.29 3.92 5.05
N THR A 33 16.04 3.10 5.77
CA THR A 33 15.54 2.37 6.93
C THR A 33 15.91 3.07 8.23
N ALA A 34 14.90 3.39 9.02
CA ALA A 34 15.08 3.77 10.41
C ALA A 34 15.42 2.53 11.24
N ILE A 35 16.57 2.58 11.94
CA ILE A 35 17.02 1.53 12.83
C ILE A 35 16.51 1.83 14.25
N TYR A 36 15.81 0.87 14.85
CA TYR A 36 15.54 0.89 16.28
C TYR A 36 16.85 0.59 17.02
N PRO A 37 17.29 1.44 17.96
CA PRO A 37 18.62 1.32 18.55
C PRO A 37 18.79 0.12 19.49
N GLY A 38 17.70 -0.45 20.03
CA GLY A 38 17.82 -1.45 21.09
C GLY A 38 18.20 -0.85 22.44
N ASP A 39 18.31 -1.69 23.47
CA ASP A 39 18.97 -1.34 24.73
C ASP A 39 20.44 -1.80 24.65
N PRO A 40 21.41 -0.87 24.66
CA PRO A 40 22.83 -1.22 24.59
C PRO A 40 23.33 -2.07 25.77
N ASN A 41 22.55 -2.16 26.86
CA ASN A 41 22.87 -2.98 28.03
C ASN A 41 22.14 -4.33 28.06
N ASP A 42 21.21 -4.57 27.14
CA ASP A 42 20.48 -5.83 27.02
C ASP A 42 20.89 -6.57 25.73
N PRO A 43 21.68 -7.66 25.82
CA PRO A 43 22.11 -8.43 24.65
C PRO A 43 20.94 -9.10 23.92
N THR A 44 19.74 -9.16 24.52
CA THR A 44 18.53 -9.69 23.90
C THR A 44 17.72 -8.64 23.13
N ASP A 45 18.07 -7.36 23.25
CA ASP A 45 17.44 -6.24 22.53
C ASP A 45 18.44 -5.48 21.64
N PRO A 46 19.06 -6.12 20.63
CA PRO A 46 20.02 -5.45 19.74
C PRO A 46 19.35 -4.46 18.77
N PRO A 47 20.15 -3.56 18.15
CA PRO A 47 19.67 -2.72 17.06
C PRO A 47 19.04 -3.54 15.93
N ARG A 48 17.94 -3.06 15.38
CA ARG A 48 17.17 -3.79 14.35
C ARG A 48 16.43 -2.84 13.41
N PRO A 49 16.12 -3.25 12.17
CA PRO A 49 15.31 -2.44 11.27
C PRO A 49 13.91 -2.20 11.88
N GLY A 50 13.48 -0.94 11.89
CA GLY A 50 12.14 -0.53 12.31
C GLY A 50 11.24 -0.33 11.10
N SER A 51 11.57 0.62 10.23
CA SER A 51 10.80 0.89 9.02
C SER A 51 11.62 1.50 7.89
N THR A 52 11.36 1.05 6.65
CA THR A 52 11.88 1.66 5.41
C THR A 52 10.86 2.64 4.85
N TRP A 53 11.25 3.88 4.61
CA TRP A 53 10.36 4.93 4.11
C TRP A 53 10.57 5.20 2.61
N ILE A 54 9.48 5.12 1.85
CA ILE A 54 9.49 5.47 0.43
C ILE A 54 9.45 6.99 0.34
N SER A 55 10.53 7.58 -0.18
CA SER A 55 10.73 9.04 -0.25
C SER A 55 11.12 9.54 -1.65
N SER A 56 11.11 8.64 -2.64
CA SER A 56 11.41 8.94 -4.04
C SER A 56 10.58 8.01 -4.94
N PRO A 57 10.31 8.40 -6.20
CA PRO A 57 9.54 7.57 -7.13
C PRO A 57 10.09 6.14 -7.21
N THR A 58 9.29 5.19 -6.75
CA THR A 58 9.65 3.77 -6.61
C THR A 58 8.51 2.88 -7.09
N ILE A 59 8.81 1.81 -7.79
CA ILE A 59 7.85 0.75 -8.07
C ILE A 59 7.82 -0.20 -6.87
N ILE A 60 6.62 -0.47 -6.35
CA ILE A 60 6.43 -1.50 -5.32
C ILE A 60 6.11 -2.82 -5.99
N GLU A 61 6.96 -3.81 -5.74
CA GLU A 61 6.75 -5.18 -6.17
C GLU A 61 6.48 -6.01 -4.92
N PHE A 62 5.20 -6.30 -4.66
CA PHE A 62 4.82 -7.29 -3.67
C PHE A 62 5.17 -8.66 -4.25
N ASP A 63 6.33 -9.22 -3.90
CA ASP A 63 7.01 -10.26 -4.69
C ASP A 63 6.70 -11.71 -4.26
N ASP A 64 5.49 -11.93 -3.73
CA ASP A 64 4.99 -13.28 -3.50
C ASP A 64 4.76 -14.03 -4.84
N PRO A 65 5.24 -15.27 -5.02
CA PRO A 65 5.16 -15.96 -6.31
C PRO A 65 3.71 -16.21 -6.80
N VAL A 66 2.74 -16.33 -5.89
CA VAL A 66 1.35 -16.69 -6.22
C VAL A 66 0.44 -15.47 -6.15
N HIS A 67 0.51 -14.72 -5.05
CA HIS A 67 -0.38 -13.60 -4.74
C HIS A 67 0.29 -12.23 -4.90
N GLY A 68 1.51 -12.21 -5.43
CA GLY A 68 2.30 -11.02 -5.64
C GLY A 68 1.62 -10.01 -6.56
N PHE A 69 1.97 -8.74 -6.48
CA PHE A 69 1.47 -7.73 -7.41
C PHE A 69 2.49 -6.62 -7.58
N LYS A 70 2.42 -5.93 -8.72
CA LYS A 70 3.27 -4.79 -9.02
C LYS A 70 2.42 -3.54 -9.14
N LEU A 71 2.75 -2.53 -8.36
CA LEU A 71 2.08 -1.25 -8.40
C LEU A 71 2.80 -0.28 -9.36
N PRO A 72 2.10 0.75 -9.85
CA PRO A 72 2.74 1.90 -10.49
C PRO A 72 3.75 2.59 -9.56
N LEU A 73 4.48 3.56 -10.12
CA LEU A 73 5.33 4.44 -9.34
C LEU A 73 4.58 5.08 -8.18
N THR A 74 5.26 5.16 -7.04
CA THR A 74 4.77 5.83 -5.84
C THR A 74 5.87 6.59 -5.14
N VAL A 75 5.46 7.62 -4.41
CA VAL A 75 6.29 8.34 -3.43
C VAL A 75 5.73 8.19 -2.02
N PHE A 76 4.65 7.44 -1.86
CA PHE A 76 3.96 7.27 -0.58
C PHE A 76 4.14 5.85 -0.09
N GLY A 77 4.69 5.71 1.11
CA GLY A 77 4.56 4.47 1.86
C GLY A 77 5.71 4.16 2.79
N ALA A 78 5.52 3.08 3.54
CA ALA A 78 6.51 2.52 4.43
C ALA A 78 6.38 0.99 4.45
N VAL A 79 7.53 0.34 4.65
CA VAL A 79 7.62 -1.07 5.02
C VAL A 79 8.04 -1.11 6.48
N THR A 80 7.28 -1.79 7.34
CA THR A 80 7.68 -2.00 8.73
C THR A 80 8.28 -3.38 8.90
N TYR A 81 9.14 -3.54 9.89
CA TYR A 81 9.77 -4.81 10.22
C TYR A 81 9.48 -5.20 11.67
N ALA A 82 9.24 -6.50 11.87
CA ALA A 82 9.17 -7.12 13.18
C ALA A 82 10.05 -8.38 13.15
N SER A 83 10.87 -8.57 14.18
CA SER A 83 11.83 -9.70 14.24
C SER A 83 12.66 -9.84 12.96
N GLN A 84 13.16 -8.71 12.44
CA GLN A 84 13.97 -8.60 11.21
C GLN A 84 13.29 -9.09 9.92
N LYS A 85 11.95 -9.20 9.92
CA LYS A 85 11.16 -9.58 8.76
C LYS A 85 10.10 -8.53 8.49
N VAL A 86 9.71 -8.38 7.22
CA VAL A 86 8.62 -7.47 6.84
C VAL A 86 7.35 -7.85 7.60
N SER A 87 6.79 -6.91 8.35
CA SER A 87 5.55 -7.07 9.10
C SER A 87 4.36 -6.42 8.42
N THR A 88 4.53 -5.22 7.87
CA THR A 88 3.50 -4.53 7.09
C THR A 88 4.11 -3.77 5.93
N LEU A 89 3.31 -3.56 4.89
CA LEU A 89 3.56 -2.63 3.80
C LEU A 89 2.35 -1.70 3.72
N THR A 90 2.55 -0.38 3.81
CA THR A 90 1.51 0.60 3.50
C THR A 90 2.02 1.50 2.40
N THR A 91 1.27 1.64 1.30
CA THR A 91 1.70 2.43 0.14
C THR A 91 0.51 2.96 -0.66
N SER A 92 0.77 3.70 -1.73
CA SER A 92 -0.23 4.17 -2.68
C SER A 92 0.16 3.74 -4.09
N PRO A 93 -0.78 3.40 -4.99
CA PRO A 93 -0.49 3.18 -6.41
C PRO A 93 -0.35 4.51 -7.20
N MET A 94 0.06 5.60 -6.53
CA MET A 94 0.06 6.97 -7.06
C MET A 94 1.30 7.77 -6.60
N THR A 95 1.77 8.69 -7.43
CA THR A 95 2.87 9.61 -7.12
C THR A 95 2.42 10.95 -6.54
N GLU A 96 1.13 11.25 -6.66
CA GLU A 96 0.49 12.46 -6.15
C GLU A 96 -0.99 12.18 -5.88
N THR A 97 -1.68 13.14 -5.26
CA THR A 97 -3.13 13.06 -5.07
C THR A 97 -3.84 13.46 -6.36
N LEU A 98 -4.85 12.69 -6.75
CA LEU A 98 -5.48 12.80 -8.07
C LEU A 98 -6.89 13.40 -8.01
N PRO A 99 -7.38 14.02 -9.10
CA PRO A 99 -8.81 14.26 -9.27
C PRO A 99 -9.61 12.96 -9.18
N PHE A 100 -10.90 13.06 -8.86
CA PHE A 100 -11.75 11.89 -8.59
C PHE A 100 -11.76 10.84 -9.71
N ALA A 101 -11.95 11.28 -10.97
CA ALA A 101 -12.01 10.37 -12.11
C ALA A 101 -10.71 9.56 -12.29
N GLU A 102 -9.55 10.22 -12.21
CA GLU A 102 -8.24 9.57 -12.33
C GLU A 102 -7.95 8.64 -11.16
N ALA A 103 -8.36 9.01 -9.94
CA ALA A 103 -8.28 8.14 -8.78
C ALA A 103 -9.16 6.89 -8.98
N LEU A 104 -10.37 7.02 -9.53
CA LEU A 104 -11.22 5.86 -9.82
C LEU A 104 -10.59 4.92 -10.86
N ASP A 105 -10.01 5.45 -11.92
CA ASP A 105 -9.32 4.62 -12.92
C ASP A 105 -8.17 3.83 -12.27
N ARG A 106 -7.41 4.47 -11.38
CA ARG A 106 -6.35 3.81 -10.62
C ARG A 106 -6.88 2.76 -9.64
N LEU A 107 -8.00 3.04 -8.97
CA LEU A 107 -8.66 2.12 -8.05
C LEU A 107 -9.16 0.87 -8.80
N ILE A 108 -9.82 1.04 -9.95
CA ILE A 108 -10.30 -0.06 -10.79
C ILE A 108 -9.13 -0.92 -11.27
N ALA A 109 -8.06 -0.31 -11.78
CA ALA A 109 -6.88 -1.04 -12.22
C ALA A 109 -6.25 -1.85 -11.06
N THR A 110 -6.16 -1.25 -9.88
CA THR A 110 -5.62 -1.91 -8.68
C THR A 110 -6.49 -3.09 -8.26
N GLN A 111 -7.81 -2.93 -8.20
CA GLN A 111 -8.74 -4.02 -7.89
C GLN A 111 -8.62 -5.17 -8.90
N ASN A 112 -8.50 -4.87 -10.20
CA ASN A 112 -8.36 -5.90 -11.23
C ASN A 112 -7.06 -6.70 -11.07
N ILE A 113 -5.96 -6.03 -10.74
CA ILE A 113 -4.69 -6.71 -10.41
C ILE A 113 -4.91 -7.65 -9.22
N LEU A 114 -5.47 -7.16 -8.11
CA LEU A 114 -5.68 -7.96 -6.89
C LEU A 114 -6.59 -9.17 -7.15
N LYS A 115 -7.72 -8.98 -7.84
CA LYS A 115 -8.62 -10.06 -8.28
C LYS A 115 -7.89 -11.12 -9.09
N SER A 116 -7.09 -10.70 -10.07
CA SER A 116 -6.35 -11.62 -10.94
C SER A 116 -5.27 -12.44 -10.20
N ARG A 117 -4.84 -11.97 -9.02
CA ARG A 117 -3.82 -12.62 -8.18
C ARG A 117 -4.42 -13.37 -7.00
N GLY A 118 -5.73 -13.61 -7.04
CA GLY A 118 -6.43 -14.49 -6.11
C GLY A 118 -6.71 -13.88 -4.74
N TRP A 119 -6.60 -12.55 -4.59
CA TRP A 119 -7.09 -11.86 -3.40
C TRP A 119 -8.61 -11.92 -3.35
N LYS A 120 -9.15 -12.22 -2.16
CA LYS A 120 -10.59 -12.38 -1.93
C LYS A 120 -11.11 -11.31 -1.00
N ILE A 121 -12.40 -11.01 -1.08
CA ILE A 121 -13.11 -10.20 -0.08
C ILE A 121 -13.12 -10.96 1.25
N GLU A 122 -12.69 -10.31 2.33
CA GLU A 122 -12.87 -10.83 3.70
C GLU A 122 -14.38 -10.93 4.00
N PRO A 123 -14.88 -12.03 4.59
CA PRO A 123 -16.32 -12.26 4.84
C PRO A 123 -16.84 -11.41 6.02
N LEU A 124 -16.72 -10.09 5.90
CA LEU A 124 -17.28 -9.09 6.80
C LEU A 124 -18.62 -8.58 6.24
N GLU A 125 -19.49 -8.12 7.12
CA GLU A 125 -20.73 -7.44 6.73
C GLU A 125 -20.40 -6.19 5.90
N ASP A 126 -21.17 -5.96 4.83
CA ASP A 126 -21.04 -4.82 3.92
C ASP A 126 -19.65 -4.63 3.25
N ASN A 127 -18.80 -5.66 3.24
CA ASN A 127 -17.52 -5.65 2.53
C ASN A 127 -17.69 -6.25 1.12
N ASP A 128 -17.53 -5.43 0.08
CA ASP A 128 -17.55 -5.86 -1.32
C ASP A 128 -16.63 -4.97 -2.15
N TRP A 129 -16.22 -5.46 -3.31
CA TRP A 129 -15.41 -4.68 -4.26
C TRP A 129 -16.10 -3.36 -4.59
N PHE A 130 -15.31 -2.31 -4.78
CA PHE A 130 -15.83 -1.00 -5.17
C PHE A 130 -16.61 -1.10 -6.48
N SER A 131 -17.92 -0.88 -6.38
CA SER A 131 -18.85 -0.87 -7.51
C SER A 131 -18.97 0.56 -8.06
N VAL A 132 -18.26 0.84 -9.15
CA VAL A 132 -18.16 2.19 -9.78
C VAL A 132 -18.45 2.15 -11.29
N ASP A 133 -19.26 1.18 -11.71
CA ASP A 133 -19.68 0.87 -13.08
C ASP A 133 -20.71 1.86 -13.66
N SER A 134 -21.32 2.71 -12.83
CA SER A 134 -22.28 3.72 -13.29
C SER A 134 -22.03 5.10 -12.66
N ALA A 135 -22.47 6.16 -13.34
CA ALA A 135 -22.35 7.53 -12.83
C ALA A 135 -23.00 7.72 -11.44
N PRO A 136 -24.22 7.23 -11.15
CA PRO A 136 -24.82 7.36 -9.82
C PRO A 136 -24.00 6.68 -8.70
N LYS A 137 -23.37 5.54 -8.99
CA LYS A 137 -22.51 4.87 -8.01
C LYS A 137 -21.22 5.65 -7.75
N ARG A 138 -20.62 6.23 -8.79
CA ARG A 138 -19.45 7.12 -8.67
C ARG A 138 -19.77 8.36 -7.86
N GLU A 139 -20.89 9.02 -8.15
CA GLU A 139 -21.36 10.20 -7.40
C GLU A 139 -21.61 9.88 -5.93
N ARG A 140 -22.27 8.74 -5.63
CA ARG A 140 -22.48 8.28 -4.27
C ARG A 140 -21.18 8.04 -3.52
N LEU A 141 -20.23 7.34 -4.16
CA LEU A 141 -18.90 7.13 -3.58
C LEU A 141 -18.20 8.47 -3.31
N GLN A 142 -18.19 9.39 -4.28
CA GLN A 142 -17.58 10.71 -4.11
C GLN A 142 -18.18 11.49 -2.94
N ALA A 143 -19.51 11.48 -2.83
CA ALA A 143 -20.22 12.14 -1.75
C ALA A 143 -19.82 11.57 -0.38
N THR A 144 -19.73 10.23 -0.26
CA THR A 144 -19.25 9.58 0.97
C THR A 144 -17.81 9.97 1.30
N LEU A 145 -16.94 10.09 0.29
CA LEU A 145 -15.52 10.40 0.48
C LEU A 145 -15.24 11.80 1.04
N PHE A 146 -16.21 12.72 0.99
CA PHE A 146 -16.10 14.02 1.66
C PHE A 146 -16.26 13.91 3.18
N ASP A 147 -16.94 12.88 3.68
CA ASP A 147 -17.18 12.70 5.10
C ASP A 147 -16.21 11.69 5.72
N GLN A 148 -15.88 10.63 4.97
CA GLN A 148 -15.05 9.54 5.49
C GLN A 148 -14.31 8.77 4.37
N PRO A 149 -13.15 8.17 4.68
CA PRO A 149 -12.56 7.15 3.81
C PRO A 149 -13.50 5.97 3.59
N VAL A 150 -13.39 5.34 2.43
CA VAL A 150 -14.07 4.07 2.12
C VAL A 150 -13.01 3.03 1.82
N GLY A 151 -13.10 1.87 2.48
CA GLY A 151 -12.14 0.78 2.34
C GLY A 151 -12.83 -0.55 2.15
N ILE A 152 -12.08 -1.49 1.57
CA ILE A 152 -12.45 -2.90 1.48
C ILE A 152 -11.34 -3.73 2.10
N ASP A 153 -11.72 -4.76 2.84
CA ASP A 153 -10.80 -5.71 3.44
C ASP A 153 -10.68 -6.94 2.54
N LEU A 154 -9.45 -7.23 2.14
CA LEU A 154 -9.10 -8.36 1.31
C LEU A 154 -8.19 -9.31 2.07
N TYR A 155 -8.17 -10.56 1.65
CA TYR A 155 -7.28 -11.55 2.24
C TYR A 155 -6.85 -12.64 1.27
N VAL A 156 -5.75 -13.28 1.67
CA VAL A 156 -5.29 -14.58 1.20
C VAL A 156 -5.32 -15.49 2.42
N PRO A 157 -6.19 -16.51 2.46
CA PRO A 157 -6.42 -17.33 3.64
C PRO A 157 -5.13 -17.86 4.28
N GLY A 158 -4.94 -17.56 5.56
CA GLY A 158 -3.80 -18.02 6.36
C GLY A 158 -2.46 -17.37 5.99
N LYS A 159 -2.47 -16.33 5.15
CA LYS A 159 -1.24 -15.73 4.62
C LYS A 159 -1.20 -14.22 4.79
N TYR A 160 -2.09 -13.49 4.12
CA TYR A 160 -2.07 -12.03 4.07
C TYR A 160 -3.44 -11.42 4.27
N SER A 161 -3.49 -10.26 4.94
CA SER A 161 -4.62 -9.34 4.94
C SER A 161 -4.22 -8.08 4.18
N LEU A 162 -5.17 -7.43 3.51
CA LEU A 162 -4.95 -6.21 2.74
C LEU A 162 -6.14 -5.27 2.84
N LEU A 163 -5.91 -4.05 3.31
CA LEU A 163 -6.89 -2.96 3.25
C LEU A 163 -6.63 -2.11 1.99
N LEU A 164 -7.60 -2.09 1.08
CA LEU A 164 -7.61 -1.17 -0.07
C LEU A 164 -8.59 -0.03 0.25
N LEU A 165 -8.05 1.17 0.41
CA LEU A 165 -8.80 2.33 0.89
C LEU A 165 -8.67 3.49 -0.09
N ILE A 166 -9.74 4.25 -0.27
CA ILE A 166 -9.75 5.53 -0.97
C ILE A 166 -10.29 6.61 -0.03
N LYS A 167 -9.71 7.81 -0.06
CA LYS A 167 -10.12 8.95 0.75
C LYS A 167 -10.02 10.25 -0.02
N CYS A 168 -10.84 11.23 0.34
CA CYS A 168 -10.53 12.62 0.03
C CYS A 168 -9.35 13.07 0.90
N TYR A 169 -8.32 13.61 0.27
CA TYR A 169 -7.07 14.01 0.90
C TYR A 169 -6.96 15.53 1.07
N ALA A 170 -7.41 16.30 0.09
CA ALA A 170 -7.38 17.76 0.13
C ALA A 170 -8.60 18.37 -0.58
N ASN A 171 -8.99 19.58 -0.15
CA ASN A 171 -10.16 20.32 -0.65
C ASN A 171 -11.43 19.48 -0.60
N CYS A 172 -11.70 18.88 0.56
CA CYS A 172 -12.83 17.97 0.78
C CYS A 172 -14.13 18.70 1.11
N ASP A 173 -14.20 20.00 0.86
CA ASP A 173 -15.44 20.74 0.96
C ASP A 173 -16.34 20.43 -0.24
N ARG A 174 -17.65 20.36 0.00
CA ARG A 174 -18.64 20.05 -1.02
C ARG A 174 -18.94 21.24 -1.95
N VAL A 175 -18.24 22.36 -1.81
CA VAL A 175 -18.55 23.62 -2.51
C VAL A 175 -18.12 23.54 -3.97
N ASP A 176 -16.91 23.03 -4.23
CA ASP A 176 -16.47 22.67 -5.59
C ASP A 176 -15.79 21.29 -5.59
N PRO A 177 -16.57 20.20 -5.82
CA PRO A 177 -16.07 18.83 -5.89
C PRO A 177 -14.95 18.60 -6.91
N ARG A 178 -14.77 19.50 -7.89
CA ARG A 178 -13.73 19.38 -8.93
C ARG A 178 -12.35 19.75 -8.41
N THR A 179 -12.28 20.48 -7.30
CA THR A 179 -11.01 20.88 -6.67
C THR A 179 -10.49 19.85 -5.68
N ALA A 180 -11.35 18.91 -5.29
CA ALA A 180 -11.03 17.82 -4.37
C ALA A 180 -9.95 16.89 -4.95
N LYS A 181 -9.05 16.46 -4.08
CA LYS A 181 -7.95 15.56 -4.40
C LYS A 181 -8.05 14.29 -3.57
N TYR A 182 -7.83 13.15 -4.20
CA TYR A 182 -8.06 11.83 -3.62
C TYR A 182 -6.76 11.04 -3.54
N LEU A 183 -6.67 10.19 -2.52
CA LEU A 183 -5.57 9.27 -2.30
C LEU A 183 -6.10 7.85 -2.13
N ILE A 184 -5.38 6.87 -2.68
CA ILE A 184 -5.62 5.44 -2.52
C ILE A 184 -4.50 4.91 -1.64
N ASP A 185 -4.85 4.22 -0.57
CA ASP A 185 -3.92 3.53 0.31
C ASP A 185 -4.10 2.01 0.15
N ILE A 186 -2.99 1.28 0.07
CA ILE A 186 -2.92 -0.18 0.07
C ILE A 186 -2.07 -0.56 1.27
N SER A 187 -2.67 -1.23 2.25
CA SER A 187 -1.96 -1.71 3.43
C SER A 187 -2.03 -3.23 3.50
N VAL A 188 -0.89 -3.90 3.49
CA VAL A 188 -0.76 -5.36 3.57
C VAL A 188 -0.15 -5.75 4.91
N GLY A 189 -0.70 -6.78 5.55
CA GLY A 189 -0.20 -7.38 6.76
C GLY A 189 -0.34 -8.89 6.75
N ARG A 190 0.03 -9.53 7.87
CA ARG A 190 -0.24 -10.95 8.08
C ARG A 190 -1.74 -11.15 8.30
N ASP A 191 -2.29 -12.17 7.67
CA ASP A 191 -3.65 -12.61 7.96
C ASP A 191 -3.78 -13.05 9.44
N ARG A 192 -4.86 -12.64 10.10
CA ARG A 192 -5.17 -13.01 11.48
C ARG A 192 -6.50 -13.75 11.60
N SER A 193 -7.28 -13.89 10.54
CA SER A 193 -8.48 -14.74 10.53
C SER A 193 -8.05 -16.21 10.46
N GLY A 194 -7.73 -16.78 11.62
CA GLY A 194 -7.30 -18.17 11.77
C GLY A 194 -6.29 -18.44 12.89
N ALA A 195 -5.95 -17.45 13.72
CA ALA A 195 -5.25 -17.63 14.99
C ALA A 195 -6.23 -17.90 16.15
#